data_AF-A0A378YUL9-F1
#
_entry.id   AF-A0A378YUL9-F1
#
_cell.length_a   1.000
_cell.length_b   1.000
_cell.length_c   1.000
_cell.angle_alpha   90.00
_cell.angle_beta   90.00
_cell.angle_gamma   90.00
#
_symmetry.space_group_name_H-M   'P 1'
#
loop_
_entity.id
_entity.type
_entity.pdbx_description
1 polymer ?
#
loop_
_entity_poly.entity_id
_entity_poly.type
_entity_poly.pdbx_seq_one_letter_code
_entity_poly.pdbx_strand_id
1 'polypeptide(L)'
;MDLDGIYQRQLDEVQPVALPHEIDLQHAVVSRYLELCDLVLSVKSCEYYFRRFPFNGLPVTRHEHLSNVCELYFSRFYQFKERLKYLVDAVDVLVPKHGMQFGPFIKQFAREFDQEIHERNQIHHFKRFADLDIERVYLTGIHDIVFPNKGWKAEQRLYYRKVAREWAQRVRKRGARLDAFVDAVAEALLRGCPFLALPG
;
A
#
# COMPACT_ATOMS: atom_id res chain seq x y z
N MET A 1 23.39 46.02 -9.05
CA MET A 1 24.22 45.10 -8.24
C MET A 1 23.87 43.71 -8.73
N ASP A 2 24.65 43.21 -9.68
CA ASP A 2 24.54 41.84 -10.19
C ASP A 2 25.25 40.90 -9.21
N LEU A 3 24.48 39.97 -8.63
CA LEU A 3 24.98 38.90 -7.77
C LEU A 3 24.92 37.53 -8.48
N ASP A 4 24.96 37.51 -9.82
CA ASP A 4 24.83 36.29 -10.62
C ASP A 4 26.17 35.64 -11.03
N GLY A 5 27.27 36.03 -10.38
CA GLY A 5 28.63 35.69 -10.85
C GLY A 5 29.46 34.72 -9.99
N ILE A 6 28.94 34.08 -8.94
CA ILE A 6 29.83 33.37 -7.97
C ILE A 6 29.48 31.89 -7.71
N TYR A 7 28.38 31.34 -8.25
CA TYR A 7 28.01 29.93 -7.99
C TYR A 7 27.79 29.04 -9.23
N GLN A 8 28.52 29.28 -10.32
CA GLN A 8 28.80 28.22 -11.29
C GLN A 8 29.99 27.39 -10.78
N ARG A 9 29.80 26.69 -9.66
CA ARG A 9 30.53 25.43 -9.48
C ARG A 9 30.01 24.53 -10.57
N GLN A 10 30.90 24.14 -11.47
CA GLN A 10 30.73 22.97 -12.31
C GLN A 10 30.17 21.85 -11.41
N LEU A 11 28.87 21.60 -11.54
CA LEU A 11 28.34 20.29 -11.26
C LEU A 11 28.97 19.46 -12.36
N ASP A 12 30.19 18.97 -12.10
CA ASP A 12 30.74 17.87 -12.87
C ASP A 12 29.59 16.88 -13.02
N GLU A 13 29.22 16.61 -14.27
CA GLU A 13 28.21 15.62 -14.61
C GLU A 13 28.63 14.34 -13.89
N VAL A 14 27.98 14.05 -12.76
CA VAL A 14 28.18 12.80 -12.05
C VAL A 14 27.68 11.74 -13.00
N GLN A 15 28.60 11.20 -13.81
CA GLN A 15 28.27 10.12 -14.70
C GLN A 15 27.76 8.98 -13.82
N PRO A 16 26.58 8.43 -14.10
CA PRO A 16 26.06 7.33 -13.30
C PRO A 16 27.11 6.22 -13.31
N VAL A 17 27.56 5.84 -12.12
CA VAL A 17 28.52 4.74 -11.95
C VAL A 17 27.87 3.50 -12.53
N ALA A 18 28.37 3.02 -13.67
CA ALA A 18 27.94 1.77 -14.25
C ALA A 18 28.44 0.64 -13.34
N LEU A 19 27.51 -0.02 -12.65
CA LEU A 19 27.84 -1.18 -11.84
C LEU A 19 28.14 -2.38 -12.74
N PRO A 20 28.95 -3.34 -12.28
CA PRO A 20 29.03 -4.65 -12.94
C PRO A 20 27.64 -5.27 -13.06
N HIS A 21 27.36 -5.92 -14.20
CA HIS A 21 26.05 -6.50 -14.51
C HIS A 21 25.50 -7.41 -13.39
N GLU A 22 26.36 -8.19 -12.74
CA GLU A 22 25.98 -9.05 -11.63
C GLU A 22 25.50 -8.24 -10.41
N ILE A 23 26.17 -7.12 -10.10
CA ILE A 23 25.79 -6.23 -9.00
C ILE A 23 24.45 -5.55 -9.33
N ASP A 24 24.20 -5.19 -10.58
CA ASP A 24 22.89 -4.65 -11.01
C ASP A 24 21.75 -5.64 -10.77
N LEU A 25 21.95 -6.92 -11.09
CA LEU A 25 20.96 -7.97 -10.87
C LEU A 25 20.72 -8.23 -9.37
N GLN A 26 21.77 -8.27 -8.56
CA GLN A 26 21.67 -8.37 -7.10
C GLN A 26 20.91 -7.17 -6.51
N HIS A 27 21.27 -5.96 -6.94
CA HIS A 27 20.60 -4.73 -6.56
C HIS A 27 19.12 -4.74 -6.94
N ALA A 28 18.76 -5.28 -8.11
CA ALA A 28 17.36 -5.42 -8.52
C ALA A 28 16.56 -6.30 -7.55
N VAL A 29 17.09 -7.46 -7.14
CA VAL A 29 16.43 -8.34 -6.17
C VAL A 29 16.21 -7.63 -4.83
N VAL A 30 17.26 -7.01 -4.29
CA VAL A 30 17.18 -6.27 -3.01
C VAL A 30 16.18 -5.12 -3.09
N SER A 31 16.25 -4.33 -4.16
CA SER A 31 15.33 -3.20 -4.38
C SER A 31 13.88 -3.64 -4.44
N ARG A 32 13.58 -4.72 -5.17
CA ARG A 32 12.22 -5.26 -5.28
C ARG A 32 11.70 -5.80 -3.95
N TYR A 33 12.56 -6.40 -3.14
CA TYR A 33 12.20 -6.81 -1.78
C TYR A 33 11.89 -5.59 -0.89
N LEU A 34 12.71 -4.53 -0.94
CA LEU A 34 12.47 -3.29 -0.19
C LEU A 34 11.17 -2.59 -0.62
N GLU A 35 10.82 -2.64 -1.91
CA GLU A 35 9.52 -2.14 -2.41
C GLU A 35 8.33 -2.90 -1.76
N LEU A 36 8.46 -4.21 -1.48
CA LEU A 36 7.43 -4.95 -0.75
C LEU A 36 7.32 -4.48 0.69
N CYS A 37 8.45 -4.28 1.37
CA CYS A 37 8.48 -3.75 2.74
C CYS A 37 7.79 -2.38 2.83
N ASP A 38 8.10 -1.48 1.91
CA ASP A 38 7.46 -0.15 1.84
C ASP A 38 5.93 -0.27 1.64
N LEU A 39 5.48 -1.18 0.79
CA LEU A 39 4.05 -1.43 0.60
C LEU A 39 3.35 -1.92 1.87
N VAL A 40 3.99 -2.79 2.66
CA VAL A 40 3.42 -3.22 3.95
C VAL A 40 3.30 -2.04 4.92
N LEU A 41 4.32 -1.18 4.98
CA LEU A 41 4.26 0.05 5.76
C LEU A 41 3.12 0.94 5.27
N SER A 42 2.96 1.10 3.95
CA SER A 42 1.88 1.89 3.35
C SER A 42 0.49 1.36 3.69
N VAL A 43 0.30 0.03 3.72
CA VAL A 43 -0.95 -0.60 4.21
C VAL A 43 -1.19 -0.23 5.67
N LYS A 44 -0.18 -0.37 6.53
CA LYS A 44 -0.30 0.00 7.96
C LYS A 44 -0.59 1.48 8.14
N SER A 45 -0.03 2.36 7.30
CA SER A 45 -0.31 3.79 7.30
C SER A 45 -1.78 4.11 7.01
N CYS A 46 -2.50 3.26 6.28
CA CYS A 46 -3.94 3.43 6.07
C CYS A 46 -4.73 3.42 7.39
N GLU A 47 -4.25 2.77 8.45
CA GLU A 47 -4.84 2.81 9.80
C GLU A 47 -4.96 4.26 10.29
N TYR A 48 -3.92 5.07 10.06
CA TYR A 48 -3.89 6.48 10.46
C TYR A 48 -4.84 7.32 9.61
N TYR A 49 -4.92 7.04 8.31
CA TYR A 49 -5.86 7.73 7.42
C TYR A 49 -7.30 7.49 7.84
N PHE A 50 -7.70 6.26 8.18
CA PHE A 50 -9.05 6.02 8.71
C PHE A 50 -9.36 6.81 9.98
N ARG A 51 -8.40 6.87 10.92
CA ARG A 51 -8.61 7.47 12.25
C ARG A 51 -8.79 8.98 12.23
N ARG A 52 -8.12 9.68 11.32
CA ARG A 52 -8.05 11.13 11.33
C ARG A 52 -8.79 11.68 10.13
N PHE A 53 -9.86 12.42 10.37
CA PHE A 53 -10.52 13.22 9.33
C PHE A 53 -9.85 14.60 9.26
N PRO A 54 -9.05 14.92 8.22
CA PRO A 54 -8.30 16.17 8.16
C PRO A 54 -9.07 17.31 7.48
N PHE A 55 -10.24 17.05 6.90
CA PHE A 55 -10.91 17.97 5.97
C PHE A 55 -11.91 18.92 6.64
N ASN A 56 -11.59 19.46 7.81
CA ASN A 56 -12.48 20.42 8.48
C ASN A 56 -12.55 21.73 7.67
N GLY A 57 -13.77 22.10 7.22
CA GLY A 57 -13.99 23.31 6.41
C GLY A 57 -13.63 23.14 4.92
N LEU A 58 -13.30 21.92 4.50
CA LEU A 58 -13.01 21.57 3.11
C LEU A 58 -14.20 20.82 2.49
N PRO A 59 -14.32 20.77 1.15
CA PRO A 59 -15.48 20.16 0.48
C PRO A 59 -15.54 18.63 0.59
N VAL A 60 -14.48 17.98 1.10
CA VAL A 60 -14.43 16.52 1.25
C VAL A 60 -15.32 16.08 2.41
N THR A 61 -16.32 15.27 2.11
CA THR A 61 -17.23 14.72 3.12
C THR A 61 -16.60 13.55 3.88
N ARG A 62 -17.18 13.23 5.04
CA ARG A 62 -16.81 12.04 5.84
C ARG A 62 -17.03 10.73 5.08
N HIS A 63 -18.07 10.68 4.25
CA HIS A 63 -18.36 9.56 3.36
C HIS A 63 -17.22 9.38 2.34
N GLU A 64 -16.93 10.43 1.57
CA GLU A 64 -15.87 10.38 0.55
C GLU A 64 -14.51 10.05 1.15
N HIS A 65 -14.21 10.59 2.34
CA HIS A 65 -12.99 10.23 3.05
C HIS A 65 -12.90 8.73 3.31
N LEU A 66 -13.93 8.09 3.89
CA LEU A 66 -13.90 6.66 4.17
C LEU A 66 -13.79 5.84 2.88
N SER A 67 -14.58 6.17 1.85
CA SER A 67 -14.54 5.47 0.57
C SER A 67 -13.17 5.56 -0.09
N ASN A 68 -12.60 6.77 -0.18
CA ASN A 68 -11.29 6.98 -0.79
C ASN A 68 -10.17 6.24 -0.04
N VAL A 69 -10.22 6.21 1.30
CA VAL A 69 -9.22 5.47 2.09
C VAL A 69 -9.40 3.95 1.92
N CYS A 70 -10.61 3.45 1.74
CA CYS A 70 -10.84 2.03 1.39
C CYS A 70 -10.27 1.70 0.01
N GLU A 71 -10.52 2.53 -1.01
CA GLU A 71 -9.99 2.33 -2.36
C GLU A 71 -8.44 2.34 -2.37
N LEU A 72 -7.83 3.27 -1.61
CA LEU A 72 -6.38 3.29 -1.40
C LEU A 72 -5.91 1.99 -0.74
N TYR A 73 -6.57 1.56 0.32
CA TYR A 73 -6.27 0.33 1.05
C TYR A 73 -6.28 -0.90 0.14
N PHE A 74 -7.34 -1.11 -0.65
CA PHE A 74 -7.43 -2.24 -1.59
C PHE A 74 -6.36 -2.19 -2.68
N SER A 75 -6.06 -0.98 -3.18
CA SER A 75 -5.01 -0.76 -4.18
C SER A 75 -3.64 -1.23 -3.70
N ARG A 76 -3.33 -1.11 -2.41
CA ARG A 76 -2.04 -1.57 -1.84
C ARG A 76 -1.88 -3.10 -1.86
N PHE A 77 -2.94 -3.87 -1.61
CA PHE A 77 -2.88 -5.34 -1.70
C PHE A 77 -2.64 -5.80 -3.13
N TYR A 78 -3.31 -5.17 -4.10
CA TYR A 78 -3.06 -5.45 -5.51
C TYR A 78 -1.61 -5.10 -5.89
N GLN A 79 -1.12 -3.93 -5.50
CA GLN A 79 0.27 -3.52 -5.76
C GLN A 79 1.27 -4.50 -5.15
N PHE A 80 1.03 -4.98 -3.92
CA PHE A 80 1.89 -5.98 -3.29
C PHE A 80 1.97 -7.25 -4.13
N LYS A 81 0.83 -7.76 -4.61
CA LYS A 81 0.79 -8.94 -5.48
C LYS A 81 1.60 -8.76 -6.76
N GLU A 82 1.48 -7.61 -7.43
CA GLU A 82 2.21 -7.35 -8.66
C GLU A 82 3.72 -7.16 -8.41
N ARG A 83 4.09 -6.46 -7.33
CA ARG A 83 5.50 -6.30 -6.93
C ARG A 83 6.14 -7.63 -6.53
N LEU A 84 5.37 -8.52 -5.93
CA LEU A 84 5.83 -9.86 -5.60
C LEU A 84 6.20 -10.62 -6.88
N LYS A 85 5.42 -10.50 -7.97
CA LYS A 85 5.79 -11.09 -9.27
C LYS A 85 7.10 -10.52 -9.80
N TYR A 86 7.29 -9.20 -9.74
CA TYR A 86 8.52 -8.58 -10.22
C TYR A 86 9.75 -8.97 -9.40
N LEU A 87 9.58 -9.23 -8.09
CA LEU A 87 10.65 -9.81 -7.28
C LEU A 87 10.98 -11.22 -7.78
N VAL A 88 9.98 -12.05 -8.04
CA VAL A 88 10.17 -13.41 -8.57
C VAL A 88 10.90 -13.38 -9.90
N ASP A 89 10.46 -12.54 -10.83
CA ASP A 89 11.12 -12.37 -12.13
C ASP A 89 12.60 -11.95 -11.96
N ALA A 90 12.90 -11.04 -11.03
CA ALA A 90 14.27 -10.63 -10.75
C ALA A 90 15.13 -11.78 -10.19
N VAL A 91 14.55 -12.61 -9.33
CA VAL A 91 15.24 -13.78 -8.77
C VAL A 91 15.41 -14.88 -9.83
N ASP A 92 14.41 -15.14 -10.67
CA ASP A 92 14.50 -16.11 -11.77
C ASP A 92 15.62 -15.73 -12.75
N VAL A 93 15.84 -14.43 -12.99
CA VAL A 93 16.95 -13.94 -13.83
C VAL A 93 18.31 -14.13 -13.15
N LEU A 94 18.44 -13.78 -11.87
CA LEU A 94 19.72 -13.86 -11.16
C LEU A 94 20.10 -15.30 -10.78
N VAL A 95 19.13 -16.12 -10.36
CA VAL A 95 19.31 -17.50 -9.89
C VAL A 95 18.23 -18.43 -10.47
N PRO A 96 18.31 -18.80 -11.77
CA PRO A 96 17.26 -19.59 -12.44
C PRO A 96 16.95 -20.97 -11.83
N LYS A 97 17.83 -21.48 -10.96
CA LYS A 97 17.70 -22.79 -10.31
C LYS A 97 17.62 -22.67 -8.78
N HIS A 98 17.02 -21.59 -8.29
CA HIS A 98 16.91 -21.30 -6.85
C HIS A 98 16.03 -22.30 -6.07
N GLY A 99 15.24 -23.17 -6.73
CA GLY A 99 14.40 -24.19 -6.07
C GLY A 99 13.18 -23.66 -5.31
N MET A 100 13.05 -22.35 -5.11
CA MET A 100 11.87 -21.71 -4.53
C MET A 100 10.58 -21.90 -5.35
N GLN A 101 9.46 -22.09 -4.66
CA GLN A 101 8.13 -22.28 -5.26
C GLN A 101 7.25 -21.03 -5.13
N PHE A 102 7.57 -19.99 -5.91
CA PHE A 102 6.82 -18.74 -5.84
C PHE A 102 5.40 -18.81 -6.40
N GLY A 103 5.14 -19.66 -7.40
CA GLY A 103 3.80 -19.81 -7.98
C GLY A 103 2.73 -20.20 -6.95
N PRO A 104 2.91 -21.28 -6.18
CA PRO A 104 2.03 -21.62 -5.04
C PRO A 104 1.94 -20.51 -3.99
N PHE A 105 3.04 -19.83 -3.69
CA PHE A 105 3.08 -18.73 -2.72
C PHE A 105 2.22 -17.53 -3.16
N ILE A 106 2.34 -17.08 -4.41
CA ILE A 106 1.50 -16.01 -4.98
C ILE A 106 0.02 -16.42 -5.00
N LYS A 107 -0.30 -17.69 -5.28
CA LYS A 107 -1.68 -18.20 -5.20
C LYS A 107 -2.20 -18.15 -3.77
N GLN A 108 -1.39 -18.51 -2.78
CA GLN A 108 -1.76 -18.42 -1.38
C GLN A 108 -2.00 -16.97 -0.95
N PHE A 109 -1.15 -16.03 -1.38
CA PHE A 109 -1.38 -14.59 -1.18
C PHE A 109 -2.72 -14.15 -1.77
N ALA A 110 -2.98 -14.51 -3.03
CA ALA A 110 -4.21 -14.13 -3.71
C ALA A 110 -5.46 -14.68 -3.01
N ARG A 111 -5.39 -15.88 -2.43
CA ARG A 111 -6.48 -16.47 -1.63
C ARG A 111 -6.67 -15.76 -0.29
N GLU A 112 -5.58 -15.46 0.42
CA GLU A 112 -5.62 -14.81 1.73
C GLU A 112 -6.28 -13.41 1.67
N PHE A 113 -6.02 -12.69 0.57
CA PHE A 113 -6.47 -11.32 0.33
C PHE A 113 -7.43 -11.23 -0.86
N ASP A 114 -8.18 -12.31 -1.13
CA ASP A 114 -9.08 -12.39 -2.28
C ASP A 114 -10.13 -11.27 -2.26
N GLN A 115 -10.70 -10.99 -1.08
CA GLN A 115 -11.65 -9.90 -0.92
C GLN A 115 -11.03 -8.54 -1.29
N GLU A 116 -9.85 -8.23 -0.76
CA GLU A 116 -9.19 -6.95 -1.01
C GLU A 116 -8.82 -6.79 -2.51
N ILE A 117 -8.38 -7.88 -3.16
CA ILE A 117 -8.06 -7.89 -4.60
C ILE A 117 -9.34 -7.79 -5.44
N HIS A 118 -10.40 -8.49 -5.05
CA HIS A 118 -11.69 -8.47 -5.73
C HIS A 118 -12.28 -7.07 -5.71
N GLU A 119 -12.37 -6.45 -4.52
CA GLU A 119 -12.88 -5.09 -4.36
C GLU A 119 -12.08 -4.10 -5.22
N ARG A 120 -10.74 -4.17 -5.17
CA ARG A 120 -9.88 -3.34 -6.03
C ARG A 120 -10.25 -3.49 -7.50
N ASN A 121 -10.42 -4.72 -7.98
CA ASN A 121 -10.74 -4.97 -9.40
C ASN A 121 -12.14 -4.49 -9.76
N GLN A 122 -13.12 -4.66 -8.88
CA GLN A 122 -14.46 -4.09 -9.06
C GLN A 122 -14.41 -2.57 -9.17
N ILE A 123 -13.61 -1.93 -8.30
CA ILE A 123 -13.45 -0.48 -8.27
C ILE A 123 -12.80 0.03 -9.56
N HIS A 124 -11.73 -0.63 -9.97
CA HIS A 124 -10.95 -0.20 -11.14
C HIS A 124 -11.71 -0.36 -12.47
N HIS A 125 -12.63 -1.31 -12.57
CA HIS A 125 -13.27 -1.65 -13.85
C HIS A 125 -14.75 -1.29 -13.96
N PHE A 126 -15.50 -1.16 -12.87
CA PHE A 126 -16.96 -1.16 -12.96
C PHE A 126 -17.67 -0.07 -12.15
N LYS A 127 -17.26 0.21 -10.91
CA LYS A 127 -18.02 1.11 -10.02
C LYS A 127 -17.16 1.74 -8.92
N ARG A 128 -17.67 2.73 -8.20
CA ARG A 128 -17.02 3.18 -6.96
C ARG A 128 -17.21 2.15 -5.85
N PHE A 129 -16.33 2.18 -4.85
CA PHE A 129 -16.50 1.35 -3.67
C PHE A 129 -17.81 1.70 -2.94
N ALA A 130 -18.55 0.68 -2.53
CA ALA A 130 -19.80 0.82 -1.82
C ALA A 130 -19.82 -0.12 -0.61
N ASP A 131 -20.12 0.45 0.55
CA ASP A 131 -20.18 -0.24 1.83
C ASP A 131 -21.37 0.31 2.61
N LEU A 132 -22.25 -0.56 3.10
CA LEU A 132 -23.52 -0.16 3.71
C LEU A 132 -23.34 0.72 4.94
N ASP A 133 -22.26 0.53 5.69
CA ASP A 133 -21.96 1.34 6.86
C ASP A 133 -21.43 2.71 6.43
N ILE A 134 -20.57 2.77 5.42
CA ILE A 134 -20.13 4.05 4.84
C ILE A 134 -21.32 4.82 4.22
N GLU A 135 -22.24 4.14 3.54
CA GLU A 135 -23.47 4.75 3.01
C GLU A 135 -24.34 5.34 4.12
N ARG A 136 -24.40 4.72 5.31
CA ARG A 136 -25.11 5.31 6.44
C ARG A 136 -24.48 6.62 6.93
N VAL A 137 -23.15 6.78 6.82
CA VAL A 137 -22.47 8.08 7.08
C VAL A 137 -22.91 9.15 6.08
N TYR A 138 -23.11 8.76 4.82
CA TYR A 138 -23.65 9.65 3.79
C TYR A 138 -25.09 10.06 4.11
N LEU A 139 -25.97 9.08 4.35
CA LEU A 139 -27.39 9.33 4.63
C LEU A 139 -27.58 10.23 5.85
N THR A 140 -26.90 9.96 6.97
CA THR A 140 -26.96 10.82 8.17
C THR A 140 -26.40 12.23 7.91
N GLY A 141 -25.43 12.36 6.99
CA GLY A 141 -24.93 13.66 6.53
C GLY A 141 -25.95 14.47 5.74
N ILE A 142 -26.67 13.83 4.81
CA ILE A 142 -27.74 14.48 4.05
C ILE A 142 -28.87 14.92 4.97
N HIS A 143 -29.24 14.11 5.97
CA HIS A 143 -30.29 14.47 6.93
C HIS A 143 -29.93 15.72 7.75
N ASP A 144 -28.66 15.95 8.07
CA ASP A 144 -28.23 17.17 8.76
C ASP A 144 -28.41 18.43 7.89
N ILE A 145 -28.26 18.29 6.56
CA ILE A 145 -28.48 19.38 5.60
C ILE A 145 -29.98 19.66 5.45
N VAL A 146 -30.79 18.62 5.30
CA VAL A 146 -32.24 18.75 5.04
C VAL A 146 -33.00 19.11 6.32
N PHE A 147 -32.59 18.58 7.47
CA PHE A 147 -33.24 18.77 8.77
C PHE A 147 -32.24 19.29 9.82
N PRO A 148 -31.78 20.55 9.68
CA PRO A 148 -30.79 21.10 10.58
C PRO A 148 -31.30 21.17 12.04
N ASN A 149 -30.37 21.12 12.99
CA ASN A 149 -30.62 21.21 14.45
C ASN A 149 -31.42 20.05 15.06
N LYS A 150 -31.54 18.90 14.37
CA LYS A 150 -32.17 17.68 14.89
C LYS A 150 -31.20 16.67 15.49
N GLY A 151 -29.93 17.05 15.67
CA GLY A 151 -28.89 16.17 16.24
C GLY A 151 -28.18 15.28 15.22
N TRP A 152 -28.60 15.27 13.94
CA TRP A 152 -28.02 14.47 12.86
C TRP A 152 -26.51 14.68 12.69
N LYS A 153 -26.00 15.90 12.85
CA LYS A 153 -24.55 16.16 12.87
C LYS A 153 -23.78 15.35 13.90
N ALA A 154 -24.34 15.22 15.11
CA ALA A 154 -23.69 14.48 16.19
C ALA A 154 -23.75 12.97 15.90
N GLU A 155 -24.90 12.49 15.42
CA GLU A 155 -25.09 11.10 15.01
C GLU A 155 -24.16 10.70 13.86
N GLN A 156 -24.05 11.53 12.81
CA GLN A 156 -23.12 11.31 11.71
C GLN A 156 -21.67 11.18 12.21
N ARG A 157 -21.24 12.06 13.12
CA ARG A 157 -19.89 12.02 13.69
C ARG A 157 -19.66 10.75 14.51
N LEU A 158 -20.65 10.31 15.28
CA LEU A 158 -20.59 9.07 16.04
C LEU A 158 -20.48 7.87 15.10
N TYR A 159 -21.33 7.80 14.08
CA TYR A 159 -21.33 6.71 13.11
C TYR A 159 -20.03 6.66 12.31
N TYR A 160 -19.58 7.81 11.80
CA TYR A 160 -18.29 7.95 11.13
C TYR A 160 -17.14 7.40 11.99
N ARG A 161 -17.08 7.78 13.28
CA ARG A 161 -16.01 7.31 14.18
C ARG A 161 -16.09 5.80 14.42
N LYS A 162 -17.29 5.23 14.47
CA LYS A 162 -17.49 3.78 14.60
C LYS A 162 -16.93 3.07 13.37
N VAL A 163 -17.39 3.44 12.18
CA VAL A 163 -16.96 2.83 10.90
C VAL A 163 -15.46 3.00 10.68
N ALA A 164 -14.92 4.20 10.94
CA ALA A 164 -13.49 4.46 10.87
C ALA A 164 -12.66 3.55 11.78
N ARG A 165 -13.14 3.24 13.00
CA ARG A 165 -12.45 2.33 13.93
C ARG A 165 -12.48 0.90 13.45
N GLU A 166 -13.63 0.44 12.94
CA GLU A 166 -13.80 -0.91 12.39
C GLU A 166 -12.85 -1.14 11.21
N TRP A 167 -12.80 -0.19 10.28
CA TRP A 167 -11.86 -0.22 9.16
C TRP A 167 -10.39 -0.13 9.62
N ALA A 168 -10.06 0.77 10.55
CA ALA A 168 -8.71 0.85 11.11
C ALA A 168 -8.28 -0.48 11.77
N GLN A 169 -9.19 -1.18 12.46
CA GLN A 169 -8.91 -2.49 13.04
C GLN A 169 -8.70 -3.56 11.97
N ARG A 170 -9.50 -3.54 10.90
CA ARG A 170 -9.32 -4.41 9.73
C ARG A 170 -7.94 -4.19 9.08
N VAL A 171 -7.56 -2.93 8.83
CA VAL A 171 -6.24 -2.56 8.30
C VAL A 171 -5.13 -3.13 9.17
N ARG A 172 -5.21 -2.93 10.49
CA ARG A 172 -4.22 -3.46 11.43
C ARG A 172 -4.07 -4.98 11.34
N LYS A 173 -5.18 -5.71 11.37
CA LYS A 173 -5.19 -7.18 11.30
C LYS A 173 -4.58 -7.67 9.98
N ARG A 174 -4.95 -7.04 8.87
CA ARG A 174 -4.47 -7.41 7.53
C ARG A 174 -3.02 -6.99 7.28
N GLY A 175 -2.59 -5.85 7.83
CA GLY A 175 -1.20 -5.40 7.82
C GLY A 175 -0.27 -6.35 8.59
N ALA A 176 -0.68 -6.83 9.77
CA ALA A 176 0.05 -7.85 10.51
C ALA A 176 0.14 -9.18 9.73
N ARG A 177 -0.89 -9.51 8.95
CA ARG A 177 -0.85 -10.67 8.07
C ARG A 177 0.14 -10.51 6.91
N LEU A 178 0.29 -9.30 6.37
CA LEU A 178 1.28 -9.00 5.34
C LEU A 178 2.71 -9.13 5.85
N ASP A 179 2.99 -8.81 7.11
CA ASP A 179 4.31 -9.03 7.72
C ASP A 179 4.74 -10.49 7.56
N ALA A 180 3.85 -11.44 7.87
CA ALA A 180 4.14 -12.86 7.71
C ALA A 180 4.45 -13.27 6.25
N PHE A 181 3.88 -12.58 5.26
CA PHE A 181 4.22 -12.81 3.85
C PHE A 181 5.60 -12.23 3.51
N VAL A 182 5.93 -11.03 3.99
CA VAL A 182 7.26 -10.43 3.78
C VAL A 182 8.35 -11.27 4.46
N ASP A 183 8.11 -11.73 5.68
CA ASP A 183 9.05 -12.60 6.41
C ASP A 183 9.30 -13.90 5.66
N ALA A 184 8.25 -14.54 5.13
CA ALA A 184 8.39 -15.75 4.31
C ALA A 184 9.16 -15.49 3.00
N VAL A 185 8.98 -14.32 2.39
CA VAL A 185 9.77 -13.91 1.22
C VAL A 185 11.24 -13.71 1.61
N ALA A 186 11.52 -13.04 2.73
CA ALA A 186 12.87 -12.84 3.23
C ALA A 186 13.59 -14.17 3.47
N GLU A 187 12.91 -15.12 4.13
CA GLU A 187 13.43 -16.47 4.37
C GLU A 187 13.72 -17.23 3.07
N ALA A 188 12.82 -17.10 2.08
CA ALA A 188 13.01 -17.70 0.77
C ALA A 188 14.23 -17.09 0.05
N LEU A 189 14.35 -15.76 0.03
CA LEU A 189 15.49 -15.06 -0.57
C LEU A 189 16.82 -15.45 0.09
N LEU A 190 16.88 -15.50 1.43
CA LEU A 190 18.09 -15.91 2.15
C LEU A 190 18.55 -17.34 1.82
N ARG A 191 17.60 -18.24 1.51
CA ARG A 191 17.91 -19.62 1.09
C ARG A 191 18.27 -19.74 -0.39
N GLY A 192 17.59 -18.96 -1.24
CA GLY A 192 17.66 -19.08 -2.69
C GLY A 192 18.67 -18.16 -3.36
N CYS A 193 19.14 -17.12 -2.68
CA CYS A 193 20.07 -16.12 -3.21
C CYS A 193 21.41 -16.14 -2.45
N PRO A 194 22.44 -16.81 -2.97
CA PRO A 194 23.72 -16.99 -2.28
C PRO A 194 24.41 -15.69 -1.86
N PHE A 195 24.25 -14.62 -2.64
CA PHE A 195 24.86 -13.32 -2.36
C PHE A 195 24.32 -12.64 -1.09
N LEU A 196 23.18 -13.11 -0.56
CA LEU A 196 22.59 -12.64 0.70
C LEU A 196 23.06 -13.43 1.92
N ALA A 197 23.73 -14.57 1.73
CA ALA A 197 24.27 -15.35 2.83
C ALA A 197 25.45 -14.59 3.47
N LEU A 198 25.49 -14.52 4.80
CA LEU A 198 26.67 -13.99 5.50
C LEU A 198 27.89 -14.85 5.14
N PRO A 199 29.07 -14.26 4.91
CA PRO A 199 30.30 -15.02 4.79
C PRO A 199 30.48 -15.82 6.08
N GLY A 200 30.52 -17.15 5.94
CA GLY A 200 30.86 -18.07 7.03
C GLY A 200 32.32 -17.98 7.41
#